data_AF-A0A225V4S2-F1
#
_entry.id   AF-A0A225V4S2-F1
#
_cell.length_a   1.000
_cell.length_b   1.000
_cell.length_c   1.000
_cell.angle_alpha   90.00
_cell.angle_beta   90.00
_cell.angle_gamma   90.00
#
_symmetry.space_group_name_H-M   'P 1'
#
loop_
_entity.id
_entity.type
_entity.pdbx_description
1 polymer ?
#
loop_
_entity_poly.entity_id
_entity_poly.type
_entity_poly.pdbx_seq_one_letter_code
_entity_poly.pdbx_strand_id
1 'polypeptide(L)'
;LHVVGDSAMVLSMMQKRKQPKAKRLLHWYRLTRRLADLCEVQSWTHHYRQHNKMADWLANYAMDNRASAEVNWLQIAEGNRLEDGVLSRMDDDCKQWVTLGRKMEELKGAVSEDD
;
A
#
# COMPACT_ATOMS: atom_id res chain seq x y z
N LEU A 1 -11.38 -2.73 -3.03
CA LEU A 1 -10.01 -2.16 -2.96
C LEU A 1 -9.09 -3.06 -2.13
N HIS A 2 -7.86 -3.36 -2.57
CA HIS A 2 -6.88 -4.14 -1.80
C HIS A 2 -5.69 -3.25 -1.44
N VAL A 3 -5.25 -3.28 -0.18
CA VAL A 3 -4.12 -2.48 0.29
C VAL A 3 -2.90 -3.37 0.48
N VAL A 4 -1.80 -3.02 -0.17
CA VAL A 4 -0.50 -3.69 -0.04
C VAL A 4 0.51 -2.75 0.61
N GLY A 5 1.39 -3.28 1.47
CA GLY A 5 2.48 -2.52 2.05
C GLY A 5 3.47 -3.41 2.80
N ASP A 6 4.56 -2.80 3.27
CA ASP A 6 5.68 -3.48 3.92
C ASP A 6 5.71 -3.37 5.45
N SER A 7 4.83 -2.55 6.03
CA SER A 7 4.65 -2.51 7.48
C SER A 7 3.63 -3.54 7.96
N ALA A 8 4.09 -4.75 8.26
CA ALA A 8 3.25 -5.81 8.83
C ALA A 8 2.48 -5.36 10.08
N MET A 9 3.09 -4.48 10.89
CA MET A 9 2.48 -3.92 12.09
C MET A 9 1.27 -3.04 11.76
N VAL A 10 1.43 -2.09 10.83
CA VAL A 10 0.35 -1.17 10.44
C VAL A 10 -0.77 -1.92 9.73
N LEU A 11 -0.42 -2.83 8.82
CA LEU A 11 -1.43 -3.63 8.09
C LEU A 11 -2.23 -4.53 9.05
N SER A 12 -1.56 -5.21 9.99
CA SER A 12 -2.25 -6.01 11.01
C SER A 12 -3.15 -5.16 11.90
N MET A 13 -2.70 -3.95 12.25
CA MET A 13 -3.47 -2.99 13.05
C MET A 13 -4.78 -2.62 12.33
N MET A 14 -4.69 -2.35 11.02
CA MET A 14 -5.84 -1.97 10.19
C MET A 14 -6.79 -3.13 9.92
N GLN A 15 -6.24 -4.33 9.65
CA GLN A 15 -7.01 -5.56 9.43
C GLN A 15 -7.78 -5.97 10.69
N LYS A 16 -7.12 -5.99 11.85
CA LYS A 16 -7.73 -6.40 13.13
C LYS A 16 -8.52 -5.29 13.81
N ARG A 17 -8.60 -4.10 13.19
CA ARG A 17 -9.21 -2.89 13.77
C ARG A 17 -8.70 -2.58 15.18
N LYS A 18 -7.41 -2.84 15.43
CA LYS A 18 -6.79 -2.62 16.74
C LYS A 18 -6.26 -1.20 16.82
N GLN A 19 -6.66 -0.43 17.83
CA GLN A 19 -6.14 0.93 17.98
C GLN A 19 -4.67 0.94 18.40
N PRO A 20 -3.87 1.93 17.96
CA PRO A 20 -2.50 2.11 18.45
C PRO A 20 -2.52 2.56 19.92
N LYS A 21 -1.56 2.07 20.71
CA LYS A 21 -1.37 2.51 22.10
C LYS A 21 -0.87 3.96 22.19
N ALA A 22 -0.10 4.39 21.20
CA ALA A 22 0.48 5.73 21.17
C ALA A 22 -0.58 6.78 20.82
N LYS A 23 -0.90 7.67 21.77
CA LYS A 23 -1.94 8.72 21.61
C LYS A 23 -1.75 9.57 20.34
N ARG A 24 -0.49 9.88 19.99
CA ARG A 24 -0.15 10.68 18.80
C ARG A 24 -0.61 10.06 17.47
N LEU A 25 -0.81 8.74 17.42
CA LEU A 25 -1.24 8.01 16.22
C LEU A 25 -2.75 7.82 16.14
N LEU A 26 -3.49 8.11 17.22
CA LEU A 26 -4.91 7.80 17.32
C LEU A 26 -5.75 8.60 16.31
N HIS A 27 -5.38 9.86 16.07
CA HIS A 27 -6.01 10.70 15.04
C HIS A 27 -5.89 10.05 13.65
N TRP A 28 -4.66 9.73 13.24
CA TRP A 28 -4.38 9.11 11.93
C TRP A 28 -5.06 7.76 11.79
N TYR A 29 -4.99 6.90 12.81
CA TYR A 29 -5.68 5.61 12.79
C TYR A 29 -7.19 5.76 12.52
N ARG A 30 -7.87 6.68 13.22
CA ARG A 30 -9.31 6.90 13.05
C ARG A 30 -9.64 7.40 11.64
N LEU A 31 -8.85 8.33 11.12
CA LEU A 31 -9.03 8.88 9.78
C LEU A 31 -8.83 7.79 8.71
N THR A 32 -7.71 7.07 8.75
CA THR A 32 -7.42 5.99 7.79
C THR A 32 -8.44 4.86 7.89
N ARG A 33 -8.92 4.53 9.10
CA ARG A 33 -9.99 3.53 9.29
C ARG A 33 -11.29 3.96 8.62
N ARG A 34 -11.72 5.21 8.83
CA ARG A 34 -12.93 5.76 8.19
C ARG A 34 -12.81 5.74 6.67
N LEU A 35 -11.66 6.15 6.13
CA LEU A 35 -11.41 6.08 4.69
C LEU A 35 -11.44 4.64 4.17
N ALA A 36 -10.84 3.70 4.89
CA ALA A 36 -10.89 2.30 4.49
C ALA A 36 -12.30 1.71 4.48
N ASP A 37 -13.16 2.14 5.41
CA ASP A 37 -14.58 1.77 5.43
C ASP A 37 -15.33 2.39 4.24
N LEU A 38 -15.10 3.67 3.94
CA LEU A 38 -15.72 4.37 2.80
C LEU A 38 -15.27 3.81 1.44
N CYS A 39 -14.02 3.37 1.33
CA CYS A 39 -13.46 2.78 0.10
C CYS A 39 -13.68 1.27 0.01
N GLU A 40 -14.40 0.67 0.96
CA GLU A 40 -14.70 -0.76 1.01
C GLU A 40 -13.43 -1.62 0.82
N VAL A 41 -12.41 -1.36 1.65
CA VAL A 41 -11.15 -2.12 1.60
C VAL A 41 -11.41 -3.58 1.95
N GLN A 42 -11.11 -4.47 1.00
CA GLN A 42 -11.37 -5.90 1.04
C GLN A 42 -10.23 -6.71 1.68
N SER A 43 -8.98 -6.24 1.56
CA SER A 43 -7.84 -6.89 2.19
C SER A 43 -6.70 -5.92 2.53
N TRP A 44 -5.92 -6.34 3.51
CA TRP A 44 -4.66 -5.72 3.92
C TRP A 44 -3.59 -6.79 3.81
N THR A 45 -2.65 -6.60 2.90
CA THR A 45 -1.72 -7.66 2.50
C THR A 45 -0.29 -7.19 2.67
N HIS A 46 0.47 -7.93 3.47
CA HIS A 46 1.88 -7.63 3.71
C HIS A 46 2.75 -8.18 2.57
N HIS A 47 3.65 -7.33 2.08
CA HIS A 47 4.75 -7.71 1.18
C HIS A 47 6.08 -7.31 1.81
N TYR A 48 7.15 -8.07 1.55
CA TYR A 48 8.48 -7.63 1.96
C TYR A 48 8.89 -6.33 1.24
N ARG A 49 9.71 -5.50 1.91
CA ARG A 49 10.16 -4.20 1.38
C ARG A 49 10.78 -4.26 -0.01
N GLN A 50 11.44 -5.37 -0.35
CA GLN A 50 12.00 -5.60 -1.69
C GLN A 50 10.94 -5.70 -2.81
N HIS A 51 9.66 -5.83 -2.45
CA HIS A 51 8.48 -5.90 -3.33
C HIS A 51 7.51 -4.74 -3.05
N ASN A 52 8.00 -3.64 -2.46
CA ASN A 52 7.26 -2.40 -2.25
C ASN A 52 8.15 -1.18 -2.57
N LYS A 53 9.03 -1.33 -3.57
CA LYS A 53 10.06 -0.35 -3.92
C LYS A 53 9.49 0.93 -4.51
N MET A 54 8.34 0.90 -5.18
CA MET A 54 7.65 2.10 -5.66
C MET A 54 7.27 3.02 -4.50
N ALA A 55 6.62 2.47 -3.46
CA ALA A 55 6.23 3.25 -2.29
C ALA A 55 7.46 3.73 -1.49
N ASP A 56 8.49 2.88 -1.37
CA ASP A 56 9.76 3.26 -0.73
C ASP A 56 10.46 4.40 -1.49
N TRP A 57 10.48 4.35 -2.82
CA TRP A 57 11.01 5.42 -3.66
C TRP A 57 10.29 6.74 -3.42
N LEU A 58 8.95 6.74 -3.43
CA LEU A 58 8.16 7.96 -3.19
C LEU A 58 8.42 8.55 -1.80
N ALA A 59 8.50 7.69 -0.78
CA ALA A 59 8.81 8.12 0.58
C ALA A 59 10.22 8.74 0.66
N ASN A 60 11.23 8.09 0.08
CA ASN A 60 12.60 8.58 0.07
C ASN A 60 12.73 9.88 -0.74
N TYR A 61 12.08 9.98 -1.89
CA TYR A 61 12.06 11.20 -2.69
C TYR A 61 11.51 12.39 -1.90
N ALA A 62 10.39 12.22 -1.20
CA ALA A 62 9.83 13.28 -0.36
C ALA A 62 10.75 13.64 0.82
N MET A 63 11.38 12.64 1.46
CA MET A 63 12.32 12.86 2.57
C MET A 63 13.58 13.60 2.13
N ASP A 64 14.18 13.21 1.00
CA ASP A 64 15.40 13.82 0.46
C ASP A 64 15.17 15.29 0.08
N ASN A 65 14.00 15.59 -0.48
CA ASN A 65 13.60 16.96 -0.84
C ASN A 65 13.00 17.74 0.35
N ARG A 66 12.74 17.08 1.48
CA ARG A 66 12.06 17.64 2.67
C ARG A 66 10.74 18.35 2.33
N ALA A 67 10.07 17.87 1.30
CA ALA A 67 8.87 18.46 0.75
C ALA A 67 7.94 17.37 0.24
N SER A 68 6.64 17.60 0.37
CA SER A 68 5.65 16.79 -0.33
C SER A 68 5.82 16.97 -1.83
N ALA A 69 5.67 15.89 -2.58
CA ALA A 69 5.69 15.89 -4.03
C ALA A 69 4.46 15.15 -4.56
N GLU A 70 3.79 15.78 -5.52
CA GLU A 70 2.69 15.19 -6.28
C GLU A 70 2.87 15.58 -7.74
N VAL A 71 2.42 14.72 -8.63
CA VAL A 71 2.48 14.97 -10.07
C VAL A 71 1.13 14.63 -10.70
N ASN A 72 0.71 15.47 -11.65
CA ASN A 72 -0.40 15.12 -12.52
C ASN A 72 0.16 14.29 -13.68
N TRP A 73 -0.19 13.00 -13.71
CA TRP A 73 0.27 12.05 -14.71
C TRP A 73 0.00 12.48 -16.16
N LEU A 74 -1.09 13.24 -16.39
CA LEU A 74 -1.46 13.70 -17.74
C LEU A 74 -0.68 14.94 -18.20
N GLN A 75 0.05 15.59 -17.28
CA GLN A 75 0.71 16.87 -17.51
C GLN A 75 2.19 16.84 -17.11
N ILE A 76 2.71 15.64 -16.82
CA ILE A 76 4.09 15.47 -16.37
C ILE A 76 5.05 15.70 -17.54
N ALA A 77 6.08 16.50 -17.30
CA ALA A 77 7.13 16.72 -18.28
C ALA A 77 7.98 15.46 -18.44
N GLU A 78 8.44 15.19 -19.66
CA GLU A 78 9.39 14.10 -19.93
C GLU A 78 10.64 14.23 -19.04
N GLY A 79 11.10 13.09 -18.50
CA GLY A 79 12.26 13.03 -17.61
C GLY A 79 11.98 13.51 -16.17
N ASN A 80 10.72 13.47 -15.73
CA ASN A 80 10.40 13.76 -14.34
C ASN A 80 10.95 12.68 -13.41
N ARG A 81 11.88 13.07 -12.54
CA ARG A 81 12.58 12.13 -11.64
C ARG A 81 11.66 11.36 -10.69
N LEU A 82 10.54 11.93 -10.25
CA LEU A 82 9.59 11.24 -9.39
C LEU A 82 8.96 10.07 -10.16
N GLU A 83 8.48 10.34 -11.37
CA GLU A 83 7.89 9.34 -12.28
C GLU A 83 8.91 8.29 -12.72
N ASP A 84 10.08 8.69 -13.20
CA ASP A 84 11.13 7.77 -13.65
C ASP A 84 11.47 6.72 -12.58
N GLY A 85 11.54 7.17 -11.33
CA GLY A 85 11.83 6.28 -10.20
C GLY A 85 10.67 5.35 -9.86
N VAL A 86 9.41 5.75 -10.06
CA VAL A 86 8.25 4.84 -9.93
C VAL A 86 8.24 3.84 -11.08
N LEU A 87 8.33 4.29 -12.32
CA LEU A 87 8.25 3.46 -13.52
C LEU A 87 9.33 2.38 -13.56
N SER A 88 10.57 2.73 -13.19
CA SER A 88 11.69 1.77 -13.12
C SER A 88 11.51 0.64 -12.09
N ARG A 89 10.54 0.75 -11.17
CA ARG A 89 10.26 -0.23 -10.11
C ARG A 89 8.89 -0.91 -10.26
N MET A 90 8.05 -0.38 -11.14
CA MET A 90 6.63 -0.72 -11.22
C MET A 90 6.39 -2.17 -11.63
N ASP A 91 7.10 -2.65 -12.65
CA ASP A 91 6.87 -3.99 -13.21
C ASP A 91 7.08 -5.09 -12.16
N ASP A 92 8.19 -5.03 -11.43
CA ASP A 92 8.53 -6.00 -10.38
C ASP A 92 7.49 -5.99 -9.24
N ASP A 93 7.15 -4.81 -8.72
CA ASP A 93 6.21 -4.67 -7.60
C ASP A 93 4.80 -5.12 -8.01
N CYS A 94 4.29 -4.65 -9.15
CA CYS A 94 2.96 -5.00 -9.65
C CYS A 94 2.81 -6.50 -9.90
N LYS A 95 3.82 -7.16 -10.49
CA LYS A 95 3.83 -8.62 -10.68
C LYS A 95 3.67 -9.36 -9.36
N GLN A 96 4.38 -8.91 -8.32
CA GLN A 96 4.31 -9.54 -7.00
C GLN A 96 2.94 -9.32 -6.36
N TRP A 97 2.39 -8.10 -6.42
CA TRP A 97 1.10 -7.77 -5.83
C TRP A 97 -0.05 -8.56 -6.47
N VAL A 98 -0.05 -8.68 -7.81
CA VAL A 98 -1.05 -9.46 -8.54
C VAL A 98 -0.94 -10.95 -8.20
N THR A 99 0.28 -11.48 -8.15
CA THR A 99 0.51 -12.89 -7.82
C THR A 99 -0.02 -13.24 -6.44
N LEU A 100 0.23 -12.38 -5.44
CA LEU A 100 -0.27 -12.61 -4.09
C LEU A 100 -1.79 -12.42 -3.99
N GLY A 101 -2.35 -11.46 -4.75
CA GLY A 101 -3.81 -11.26 -4.86
C GLY A 101 -4.53 -12.52 -5.31
N ARG A 102 -4.08 -13.13 -6.42
CA ARG A 102 -4.66 -14.38 -6.95
C ARG A 102 -4.59 -15.53 -5.96
N LYS A 103 -3.43 -15.73 -5.32
CA LYS A 103 -3.26 -16.79 -4.31
C LYS A 103 -4.22 -16.64 -3.13
N MET A 104 -4.50 -15.39 -2.73
CA MET A 104 -5.45 -15.11 -1.64
C MET A 104 -6.91 -15.35 -2.06
N GLU A 105 -7.27 -15.15 -3.33
CA GLU A 105 -8.60 -15.48 -3.85
C GLU A 105 -8.80 -16.99 -3.94
N GLU A 106 -7.81 -17.74 -4.45
CA GLU A 106 -7.83 -19.20 -4.51
C GLU A 106 -8.02 -19.83 -3.11
N LEU A 107 -7.28 -19.34 -2.11
CA LEU A 107 -7.42 -19.82 -0.72
C LEU A 107 -8.80 -19.52 -0.13
N LYS A 108 -9.45 -18.42 -0.51
CA LYS A 108 -10.81 -18.10 -0.04
C LYS A 108 -11.86 -18.98 -0.71
N GLY A 109 -11.71 -19.29 -1.99
CA GLY A 109 -12.60 -20.20 -2.72
C GLY A 109 -12.52 -21.64 -2.21
N ALA A 110 -11.31 -22.12 -1.92
CA ALA A 110 -11.11 -23.46 -1.37
C ALA A 110 -11.75 -23.65 0.02
N VAL A 111 -11.79 -22.61 0.85
CA VAL A 111 -12.43 -22.68 2.17
C VAL A 111 -13.97 -22.67 2.08
N SER A 112 -14.54 -22.15 1.01
CA SER A 112 -16.01 -22.11 0.82
C SER A 112 -16.62 -23.37 0.19
N GLU A 113 -15.82 -24.31 -0.29
CA GLU A 113 -16.30 -25.58 -0.88
C GLU A 113 -16.37 -26.73 0.14
N ASP A 114 -15.88 -26.52 1.36
CA ASP A 114 -15.83 -27.51 2.45
C ASP A 114 -16.90 -27.30 3.56
N ASP A 115 -17.84 -26.36 3.37
CA ASP A 115 -18.99 -26.07 4.28
C ASP A 115 -20.34 -26.46 3.63
#